data_AF-A0A924Z051-F1
#
_entry.id   AF-A0A924Z051-F1
#
_cell.length_a   1.000
_cell.length_b   1.000
_cell.length_c   1.000
_cell.angle_alpha   90.00
_cell.angle_beta   90.00
_cell.angle_gamma   90.00
#
_symmetry.space_group_name_H-M   'P 1'
#
loop_
_entity.id
_entity.type
_entity.pdbx_description
1 polymer ?
#
loop_
_entity_poly.entity_id
_entity_poly.type
_entity_poly.pdbx_seq_one_letter_code
_entity_poly.pdbx_strand_id
1 'polypeptide(L)'
;MPEIRFQIQWSDGSQETCYSPSLVIKDYFIPDTEYDLDDFVQRSREALQIASDRVQLKYGRPCGLALGQLQEIEVKSAQYRHLSDPKVRVIQFIE
;
A
#
# COMPACT_ATOMS: atom_id res chain seq x y z
N MET A 1 -1.17 7.43 -17.11
CA MET A 1 -0.54 7.56 -15.78
C MET A 1 0.16 6.24 -15.54
N PRO A 2 1.40 6.22 -15.04
CA PRO A 2 2.02 4.95 -14.68
C PRO A 2 1.27 4.37 -13.48
N GLU A 3 0.61 3.24 -13.71
CA GLU A 3 0.16 2.34 -12.66
C GLU A 3 1.33 1.45 -12.23
N ILE A 4 1.31 1.01 -10.98
CA ILE A 4 2.34 0.11 -10.45
C ILE A 4 1.71 -0.83 -9.44
N ARG A 5 2.23 -2.05 -9.39
CA ARG A 5 1.91 -3.00 -8.33
C ARG A 5 3.11 -3.14 -7.40
N PHE A 6 2.87 -3.42 -6.13
CA PHE A 6 3.93 -3.68 -5.17
C PHE A 6 3.58 -4.90 -4.36
N GLN A 7 4.57 -5.75 -4.14
CA GLN A 7 4.40 -6.97 -3.38
C GLN A 7 4.86 -6.74 -1.95
N ILE A 8 4.02 -7.12 -1.00
CA ILE A 8 4.28 -7.04 0.43
C ILE A 8 4.25 -8.43 1.03
N GLN A 9 4.93 -8.58 2.15
CA GLN A 9 4.89 -9.75 3.01
C GLN A 9 4.40 -9.32 4.39
N TRP A 10 3.32 -9.92 4.85
CA TRP A 10 2.79 -9.78 6.21
C TRP A 10 3.66 -10.53 7.21
N SER A 11 3.45 -10.27 8.50
CA SER A 11 4.28 -10.81 9.59
C SER A 11 4.24 -12.33 9.70
N ASP A 12 3.17 -12.95 9.18
CA ASP A 12 2.97 -14.40 9.10
C ASP A 12 3.69 -15.04 7.88
N GLY A 13 4.36 -14.23 7.05
CA GLY A 13 5.01 -14.67 5.81
C GLY A 13 4.07 -14.70 4.60
N SER A 14 2.77 -14.53 4.82
CA SER A 14 1.77 -14.34 3.76
C SER A 14 2.13 -13.18 2.84
N GLN A 15 2.11 -13.40 1.53
CA GLN A 15 2.42 -12.37 0.53
C GLN A 15 1.16 -11.81 -0.11
N GLU A 16 1.16 -10.52 -0.41
CA GLU A 16 0.06 -9.84 -1.09
C GLU A 16 0.60 -8.89 -2.15
N THR A 17 -0.15 -8.75 -3.25
CA THR A 17 0.16 -7.78 -4.30
C THR A 17 -0.84 -6.65 -4.23
N CYS A 18 -0.35 -5.44 -3.96
CA CYS A 18 -1.15 -4.24 -3.85
C CYS A 18 -1.04 -3.39 -5.11
N TYR A 19 -2.15 -2.80 -5.54
CA TYR A 19 -2.23 -1.91 -6.69
C TYR A 19 -2.12 -0.44 -6.28
N SER A 20 -1.30 0.34 -7.01
CA SER A 20 -1.23 1.79 -6.91
C SER A 20 -1.39 2.43 -8.29
N PRO A 21 -2.33 3.36 -8.50
CA PRO A 21 -2.48 4.07 -9.78
C PRO A 21 -1.42 5.18 -9.99
N SER A 22 -0.41 5.26 -9.13
CA SER A 22 0.70 6.22 -9.23
C SER A 22 2.01 5.68 -8.68
N LEU A 23 3.12 6.17 -9.22
CA LEU A 23 4.48 5.88 -8.73
C LEU A 23 4.83 6.54 -7.39
N VAL A 24 3.94 7.39 -6.84
CA VAL A 24 4.16 8.04 -5.54
C VAL A 24 4.43 7.02 -4.42
N ILE A 25 3.91 5.80 -4.55
CA ILE A 25 4.16 4.71 -3.61
C ILE A 25 5.66 4.41 -3.42
N LYS A 26 6.50 4.68 -4.43
CA LYS A 26 7.97 4.53 -4.38
C LYS A 26 8.66 5.58 -3.51
N ASP A 27 8.04 6.74 -3.27
CA ASP A 27 8.56 7.75 -2.34
C ASP A 27 8.28 7.37 -0.87
N TYR A 28 7.25 6.55 -0.63
CA TYR A 28 6.83 6.15 0.72
C TYR A 28 7.48 4.84 1.18
N PHE A 29 7.80 3.96 0.23
CA PHE A 29 8.29 2.61 0.49
C PHE A 29 9.57 2.30 -0.27
N ILE A 30 10.44 1.55 0.40
CA ILE A 30 11.70 1.04 -0.12
C ILE A 30 11.56 -0.48 -0.27
N PRO A 31 11.98 -1.08 -1.40
CA PRO A 31 11.94 -2.53 -1.56
C PRO A 31 12.92 -3.21 -0.59
N ASP A 32 12.63 -4.46 -0.25
CA ASP A 32 13.31 -5.26 0.77
C ASP A 32 13.40 -4.60 2.16
N THR A 33 12.48 -3.69 2.48
CA THR A 33 12.46 -2.98 3.77
C THR A 33 11.25 -3.39 4.61
N GLU A 34 11.49 -3.61 5.90
CA GLU A 34 10.46 -3.90 6.90
C GLU A 34 9.96 -2.62 7.57
N TYR A 35 8.64 -2.52 7.69
CA TYR A 35 7.93 -1.43 8.33
C TYR A 35 7.04 -1.98 9.44
N ASP A 36 6.87 -1.22 10.50
CA ASP A 36 5.81 -1.50 11.47
C ASP A 36 4.44 -1.50 10.78
N LEU A 37 3.55 -2.39 11.21
CA LEU A 37 2.22 -2.52 10.61
C LEU A 37 1.46 -1.19 10.59
N ASP A 38 1.50 -0.42 11.69
CA ASP A 38 0.77 0.84 11.81
C ASP A 38 1.38 1.93 10.92
N ASP A 39 2.72 2.01 10.87
CA ASP A 39 3.47 2.90 9.97
C ASP A 39 3.21 2.55 8.49
N PHE A 40 3.21 1.26 8.15
CA PHE A 40 2.89 0.77 6.81
C PHE A 40 1.47 1.16 6.37
N VAL A 41 0.48 0.97 7.24
CA VAL A 41 -0.92 1.35 6.94
C VAL A 41 -1.05 2.86 6.77
N GLN A 42 -0.40 3.64 7.64
CA GLN A 42 -0.44 5.10 7.57
C GLN A 42 0.21 5.63 6.28
N ARG A 43 1.41 5.15 5.94
CA ARG A 43 2.10 5.48 4.68
C ARG A 43 1.30 5.06 3.46
N SER A 44 0.70 3.86 3.48
CA SER A 44 -0.15 3.36 2.40
C SER A 44 -1.36 4.26 2.19
N ARG A 45 -2.01 4.69 3.28
CA ARG A 45 -3.13 5.63 3.24
C ARG A 45 -2.72 6.94 2.57
N GLU A 46 -1.62 7.55 3.01
CA GLU A 46 -1.14 8.80 2.42
C GLU A 46 -0.77 8.65 0.95
N ALA A 47 0.01 7.63 0.60
CA ALA A 47 0.45 7.38 -0.78
C ALA A 47 -0.73 7.11 -1.72
N LEU A 48 -1.68 6.24 -1.33
CA LEU A 48 -2.85 5.90 -2.15
C LEU A 48 -3.83 7.07 -2.26
N GLN A 49 -3.97 7.88 -1.20
CA GLN A 49 -4.77 9.10 -1.25
C GLN A 49 -4.18 10.12 -2.23
N ILE A 50 -2.86 10.36 -2.18
CA ILE A 50 -2.16 11.23 -3.13
C ILE A 50 -2.26 10.68 -4.55
N ALA A 51 -2.11 9.36 -4.73
CA ALA A 51 -2.27 8.72 -6.02
C ALA A 51 -3.68 8.93 -6.60
N SER A 52 -4.72 8.77 -5.76
CA SER A 52 -6.11 9.00 -6.14
C SER A 52 -6.39 10.47 -6.47
N ASP A 53 -5.86 11.41 -5.69
CA ASP A 53 -6.00 12.85 -5.93
C ASP A 53 -5.38 13.27 -7.27
N ARG A 54 -4.18 12.75 -7.59
CA ARG A 54 -3.55 12.95 -8.90
C ARG A 54 -4.42 12.41 -10.03
N VAL A 55 -5.02 11.23 -9.86
CA VAL A 55 -5.95 10.65 -10.85
C VAL A 55 -7.18 11.53 -11.00
N GLN A 56 -7.74 12.05 -9.91
CA GLN A 56 -8.87 12.96 -9.92
C GLN A 56 -8.55 14.27 -10.64
N LEU A 57 -7.39 14.86 -10.40
CA LEU A 57 -6.92 16.06 -11.11
C LEU A 57 -6.74 15.82 -12.61
N LYS A 58 -6.31 14.63 -13.01
CA LYS A 58 -6.04 14.30 -14.42
C LYS A 58 -7.28 13.83 -15.19
N TYR A 59 -8.17 13.08 -14.55
CA TYR A 59 -9.30 12.39 -15.19
C TYR A 59 -10.66 12.84 -14.68
N GLY A 60 -10.72 13.77 -13.73
CA GLY A 60 -11.96 14.31 -13.15
C GLY A 60 -12.69 13.35 -12.21
N ARG A 61 -12.11 12.19 -11.87
CA ARG A 61 -12.72 11.17 -10.99
C ARG A 61 -11.68 10.52 -10.06
N PRO A 62 -12.01 10.30 -8.77
CA PRO A 62 -11.12 9.58 -7.86
C PRO A 62 -10.96 8.12 -8.27
N CYS A 63 -9.81 7.52 -7.92
CA CYS A 63 -9.53 6.13 -8.22
C CYS A 63 -10.15 5.22 -7.15
N GLY A 64 -11.31 4.63 -7.44
CA GLY A 64 -11.95 3.66 -6.55
C GLY A 64 -11.08 2.43 -6.26
N LEU A 65 -10.22 2.04 -7.20
CA LEU A 65 -9.28 0.92 -7.02
C LEU A 65 -8.25 1.20 -5.92
N ALA A 66 -7.73 2.42 -5.82
CA ALA A 66 -6.78 2.78 -4.78
C ALA A 66 -7.42 2.74 -3.38
N LEU A 67 -8.67 3.22 -3.27
CA LEU A 67 -9.41 3.21 -2.01
C LEU A 67 -9.83 1.78 -1.60
N GLY A 68 -10.19 0.94 -2.58
CA GLY A 68 -10.45 -0.48 -2.35
C GLY A 68 -9.20 -1.20 -1.84
N GLN A 69 -8.06 -0.98 -2.51
CA GLN A 69 -6.78 -1.56 -2.10
C GLN A 69 -6.38 -1.15 -0.68
N LEU A 70 -6.58 0.12 -0.32
CA LEU A 70 -6.32 0.62 1.03
C LEU A 70 -7.19 -0.11 2.06
N GLN A 71 -8.50 -0.24 1.79
CA GLN A 71 -9.40 -0.95 2.69
C GLN A 71 -8.98 -2.42 2.88
N GLU A 72 -8.55 -3.10 1.83
CA GLU A 72 -8.05 -4.48 1.93
C GLU A 72 -6.82 -4.57 2.84
N ILE A 73 -5.87 -3.64 2.67
CA ILE A 73 -4.68 -3.52 3.54
C ILE A 73 -5.11 -3.27 4.99
N GLU A 74 -6.04 -2.35 5.24
CA GLU A 74 -6.52 -2.04 6.59
C GLU A 74 -7.21 -3.23 7.25
N VAL A 75 -8.09 -3.91 6.51
CA VAL A 75 -8.80 -5.11 7.00
C VAL A 75 -7.81 -6.23 7.32
N LYS A 76 -6.82 -6.48 6.45
CA LYS A 76 -5.77 -7.47 6.74
C LYS A 76 -4.90 -7.04 7.91
N SER A 77 -4.51 -5.77 7.99
CA SER A 77 -3.71 -5.26 9.10
C SER A 77 -4.40 -5.46 10.45
N ALA A 78 -5.73 -5.27 10.51
CA ALA A 78 -6.50 -5.52 11.71
C ALA A 78 -6.40 -6.99 12.18
N GLN A 79 -6.22 -7.94 11.25
CA GLN A 79 -5.97 -9.33 11.59
C GLN A 79 -4.60 -9.55 12.22
N TYR A 80 -3.58 -8.73 11.93
CA TYR A 80 -2.23 -8.88 12.51
C TYR A 80 -2.00 -8.00 13.74
N ARG A 81 -2.88 -7.04 14.03
CA ARG A 81 -2.80 -6.15 15.20
C ARG A 81 -2.75 -6.85 16.57
N HIS A 82 -3.16 -8.12 16.64
CA HIS A 82 -3.10 -8.91 17.89
C HIS A 82 -1.71 -9.50 18.16
N LEU A 83 -0.79 -9.45 17.20
CA LEU A 83 0.60 -9.88 17.38
C LEU A 83 1.37 -8.84 18.19
N SER A 84 2.41 -9.27 18.91
CA SER A 84 3.20 -8.38 19.78
C SER A 84 4.06 -7.37 19.00
N ASP A 85 4.44 -7.69 17.76
CA ASP A 85 5.30 -6.86 16.90
C ASP A 85 4.98 -7.13 15.42
N PRO A 86 3.79 -6.75 14.93
CA PRO A 86 3.42 -7.02 13.55
C PRO A 86 4.21 -6.09 12.62
N LYS A 87 4.96 -6.70 11.70
CA LYS A 87 5.73 -6.03 10.67
C LYS A 87 5.28 -6.42 9.27
N VAL A 88 5.44 -5.50 8.33
CA VAL A 88 5.15 -5.70 6.92
C VAL A 88 6.42 -5.38 6.14
N ARG A 89 6.88 -6.33 5.34
CA ARG A 89 8.01 -6.12 4.44
C ARG A 89 7.50 -5.78 3.05
N VAL A 90 8.02 -4.70 2.46
CA VAL A 90 7.82 -4.45 1.03
C VAL A 90 8.87 -5.27 0.28
N ILE A 91 8.44 -6.27 -0.48
CA ILE A 91 9.34 -7.18 -1.20
C ILE A 91 9.91 -6.46 -2.42
N GLN A 92 9.04 -6.05 -3.33
CA GLN A 92 9.43 -5.48 -4.62
C GLN A 92 8.30 -4.68 -5.26
N PHE A 93 8.68 -3.82 -6.18
CA PHE A 93 7.77 -3.13 -7.08
C PHE A 93 7.68 -3.90 -8.41
N ILE A 94 6.45 -4.17 -8.86
CA ILE A 94 6.12 -4.85 -10.11
C ILE A 94 5.57 -3.80 -11.07
N GLU A 95 6.38 -3.43 -12.07
CA GLU A 95 6.09 -2.43 -13.11
C GLU A 95 5.61 -3.08 -14.42
#